data_AF-A0A925EKK8-F1
#
_entry.id   AF-A0A925EKK8-F1
#
_cell.length_a   1.000
_cell.length_b   1.000
_cell.length_c   1.000
_cell.angle_alpha   90.00
_cell.angle_beta   90.00
_cell.angle_gamma   90.00
#
_symmetry.space_group_name_H-M   'P 1'
#
loop_
_entity.id
_entity.type
_entity.pdbx_description
1 polymer ?
#
loop_
_entity_poly.entity_id
_entity_poly.type
_entity_poly.pdbx_seq_one_letter_code
_entity_poly.pdbx_strand_id
1 'polypeptide(L)'
;LGCLAGSAGAAPAPQPYGAIPTPTQLTWSEMEVYAFVHFTVNTFTGKEWGVGNEDPALFAPTDFSADQIVGTLAETGFKGVIFTAKHHDGFCLWPTKTTPHNITKSPWKKGRGDMVKEFAEASARYKVKFGVYLSPWDRHASTYGTPAYVDMYRAQLRELLTGYGPLFEVWHDNAQQRPVPKNPSFAPSPKLLICEASASTKRKCFSNPN
;
A
#
# COMPACT_ATOMS: atom_id res chain seq x y z
N LEU A 1 43.33 34.58 -44.54
CA LEU A 1 43.05 33.42 -43.66
C LEU A 1 41.57 33.44 -43.31
N GLY A 2 40.78 32.54 -43.89
CA GLY A 2 39.36 32.37 -43.52
C GLY A 2 39.20 31.07 -42.74
N CYS A 3 38.84 31.15 -41.47
CA CYS A 3 38.46 29.98 -40.68
C CYS A 3 37.08 29.50 -41.14
N LEU A 4 37.03 28.30 -41.73
CA LEU A 4 35.80 27.56 -41.95
C LEU A 4 35.28 27.07 -40.59
N ALA A 5 34.22 27.70 -40.09
CA ALA A 5 33.45 27.17 -38.97
C ALA A 5 32.64 25.97 -39.48
N GLY A 6 33.19 24.77 -39.31
CA GLY A 6 32.45 23.53 -39.54
C GLY A 6 31.39 23.36 -38.47
N SER A 7 30.12 23.37 -38.86
CA SER A 7 29.02 22.96 -37.99
C SER A 7 29.15 21.46 -37.73
N ALA A 8 29.74 21.07 -36.61
CA ALA A 8 29.68 19.69 -36.14
C ALA A 8 28.21 19.38 -35.81
N GLY A 9 27.52 18.69 -36.72
CA GLY A 9 26.19 18.16 -36.43
C GLY A 9 26.28 17.23 -35.23
N ALA A 10 25.50 17.50 -34.19
CA ALA A 10 25.47 16.66 -33.00
C ALA A 10 25.14 15.21 -33.39
N ALA A 11 25.98 14.27 -33.00
CA ALA A 11 25.72 12.85 -33.20
C ALA A 11 24.39 12.47 -32.52
N PRO A 12 23.59 11.57 -33.11
CA PRO A 12 22.34 11.14 -32.49
C PRO A 12 22.61 10.45 -31.15
N ALA A 13 21.66 10.58 -30.22
CA ALA A 13 21.74 9.89 -28.94
C ALA A 13 21.88 8.37 -29.14
N PRO A 14 22.67 7.68 -28.31
CA PRO A 14 22.84 6.24 -28.41
C PRO A 14 21.50 5.52 -28.18
N GLN A 15 21.33 4.37 -28.83
CA GLN A 15 20.15 3.53 -28.62
C GLN A 15 20.17 2.94 -27.20
N PRO A 16 19.01 2.82 -26.53
CA PRO A 16 18.94 2.16 -25.23
C PRO A 16 19.41 0.70 -25.28
N TYR A 17 19.97 0.20 -24.17
CA TYR A 17 20.42 -1.19 -24.01
C TYR A 17 19.67 -1.87 -22.85
N GLY A 18 19.10 -3.04 -23.10
CA GLY A 18 18.36 -3.82 -22.11
C GLY A 18 16.96 -3.28 -21.83
N ALA A 19 16.44 -3.59 -20.63
CA ALA A 19 15.12 -3.13 -20.20
C ALA A 19 15.18 -1.63 -19.81
N ILE A 20 14.27 -0.84 -20.38
CA ILE A 20 14.09 0.56 -20.03
C ILE A 20 12.91 0.73 -19.07
N PRO A 21 12.99 1.64 -18.09
CA PRO A 21 11.88 1.87 -17.17
C PRO A 21 10.69 2.49 -17.92
N THR A 22 9.49 2.06 -17.55
CA THR A 22 8.25 2.73 -17.95
C THR A 22 8.20 4.15 -17.37
N PRO A 23 7.40 5.07 -17.95
CA PRO A 23 7.23 6.42 -17.38
C PRO A 23 6.81 6.42 -15.91
N THR A 24 6.00 5.44 -15.48
CA THR A 24 5.59 5.28 -14.07
C THR A 24 6.77 4.89 -13.18
N GLN A 25 7.64 3.97 -13.63
CA GLN A 25 8.84 3.57 -12.89
C GLN A 25 9.84 4.72 -12.79
N LEU A 26 10.00 5.52 -13.85
CA LEU A 26 10.82 6.75 -13.79
C LEU A 26 10.25 7.74 -12.79
N THR A 27 8.95 8.05 -12.87
CA THR A 27 8.28 8.98 -11.93
C THR A 27 8.42 8.51 -10.48
N TRP A 28 8.32 7.19 -10.23
CA TRP A 28 8.53 6.61 -8.91
C TRP A 28 10.00 6.74 -8.47
N SER A 29 10.96 6.44 -9.34
CA SER A 29 12.39 6.54 -9.03
C SER A 29 12.80 7.98 -8.70
N GLU A 30 12.24 8.96 -9.41
CA GLU A 30 12.47 10.39 -9.19
C GLU A 30 11.86 10.92 -7.88
N MET A 31 11.04 10.12 -7.18
CA MET A 31 10.60 10.47 -5.84
C MET A 31 11.73 10.39 -4.81
N GLU A 32 12.73 9.53 -5.05
CA GLU A 32 13.92 9.25 -4.23
C GLU A 32 13.62 8.74 -2.81
N VAL A 33 12.84 9.49 -2.03
CA VAL A 33 12.52 9.21 -0.63
C VAL A 33 11.03 9.39 -0.37
N TYR A 34 10.41 8.34 0.17
CA TYR A 34 9.05 8.30 0.67
C TYR A 34 8.99 7.49 1.97
N ALA A 35 7.97 7.71 2.78
CA ALA A 35 7.87 7.13 4.12
C ALA A 35 6.95 5.90 4.13
N PHE A 36 7.19 5.01 5.09
CA PHE A 36 6.28 3.92 5.44
C PHE A 36 5.73 4.17 6.83
N VAL A 37 4.41 4.19 6.98
CA VAL A 37 3.75 4.32 8.28
C VAL A 37 3.06 3.02 8.62
N HIS A 38 3.66 2.29 9.57
CA HIS A 38 3.04 1.11 10.20
C HIS A 38 2.24 1.55 11.42
N PHE A 39 0.93 1.39 11.33
CA PHE A 39 0.01 1.63 12.43
C PHE A 39 -1.17 0.67 12.25
N THR A 40 -1.52 -0.08 13.29
CA THR A 40 -2.65 -1.03 13.31
C THR A 40 -2.99 -1.36 14.77
N VAL A 41 -3.88 -2.33 15.02
CA VAL A 41 -4.17 -2.85 16.37
C VAL A 41 -2.90 -3.35 17.09
N ASN A 42 -1.88 -3.77 16.33
CA ASN A 42 -0.59 -4.20 16.85
C ASN A 42 0.14 -3.11 17.64
N THR A 43 -0.04 -1.83 17.27
CA THR A 43 0.51 -0.69 18.03
C THR A 43 0.04 -0.70 19.48
N PHE A 44 -1.18 -1.18 19.74
CA PHE A 44 -1.79 -1.25 21.07
C PHE A 44 -1.52 -2.57 21.79
N THR A 45 -0.99 -3.59 21.09
CA THR A 45 -0.63 -4.88 21.70
C THR A 45 0.88 -5.07 21.85
N GLY A 46 1.70 -4.13 21.34
CA GLY A 46 3.16 -4.22 21.41
C GLY A 46 3.74 -5.37 20.59
N LYS A 47 3.03 -5.85 19.56
CA LYS A 47 3.47 -6.94 18.70
C LYS A 47 3.95 -6.38 17.36
N GLU A 48 4.97 -6.99 16.78
CA GLU A 48 5.29 -6.75 15.37
C GLU A 48 4.25 -7.41 14.47
N TRP A 49 3.96 -8.69 14.72
CA TRP A 49 2.96 -9.47 13.99
C TRP A 49 1.83 -9.93 14.92
N GLY A 50 0.68 -9.28 14.83
CA GLY A 50 -0.55 -9.74 15.48
C GLY A 50 -0.98 -11.11 14.99
N VAL A 51 -1.78 -11.82 15.80
CA VAL A 51 -2.14 -13.22 15.58
C VAL A 51 -3.47 -13.41 14.85
N GLY A 52 -4.21 -12.33 14.60
CA GLY A 52 -5.46 -12.31 13.85
C GLY A 52 -6.71 -12.47 14.71
N ASN A 53 -6.58 -12.43 16.03
CA ASN A 53 -7.70 -12.48 16.97
C ASN A 53 -7.71 -11.30 17.95
N GLU A 54 -6.89 -10.28 17.69
CA GLU A 54 -6.86 -9.05 18.46
C GLU A 54 -8.26 -8.43 18.53
N ASP A 55 -8.67 -7.98 19.72
CA ASP A 55 -9.97 -7.33 19.90
C ASP A 55 -9.93 -5.94 19.24
N PRO A 56 -10.82 -5.63 18.27
CA PRO A 56 -10.95 -4.28 17.70
C PRO A 56 -11.11 -3.17 18.75
N ALA A 57 -11.61 -3.48 19.95
CA ALA A 57 -11.73 -2.52 21.04
C ALA A 57 -10.38 -1.96 21.52
N LEU A 58 -9.28 -2.69 21.30
CA LEU A 58 -7.92 -2.25 21.64
C LEU A 58 -7.45 -1.08 20.76
N PHE A 59 -8.01 -0.95 19.55
CA PHE A 59 -7.67 0.14 18.66
C PHE A 59 -8.38 1.43 19.10
N ALA A 60 -7.72 2.20 19.97
CA ALA A 60 -8.31 3.39 20.58
C ALA A 60 -7.30 4.55 20.70
N PRO A 61 -6.74 5.06 19.59
CA PRO A 61 -5.85 6.22 19.69
C PRO A 61 -6.59 7.44 20.23
N THR A 62 -5.97 8.12 21.18
CA THR A 62 -6.56 9.25 21.91
C THR A 62 -6.34 10.60 21.21
N ASP A 63 -5.20 10.78 20.57
CA ASP A 63 -4.78 12.04 19.93
C ASP A 63 -4.15 11.82 18.54
N PHE A 64 -4.68 10.84 17.79
CA PHE A 64 -4.20 10.57 16.44
C PHE A 64 -4.50 11.75 15.50
N SER A 65 -3.48 12.17 14.74
CA SER A 65 -3.60 13.20 13.71
C SER A 65 -2.81 12.81 12.46
N ALA A 66 -3.53 12.48 11.38
CA ALA A 66 -2.91 12.29 10.07
C ALA A 66 -2.23 13.58 9.56
N ASP A 67 -2.78 14.75 9.91
CA ASP A 67 -2.19 16.05 9.56
C ASP A 67 -0.82 16.24 10.21
N GLN A 68 -0.64 15.84 11.46
CA GLN A 68 0.65 15.93 12.14
C GLN A 68 1.69 15.04 11.44
N ILE A 69 1.33 13.78 11.15
CA ILE A 69 2.22 12.81 10.53
C ILE A 69 2.62 13.28 9.12
N VAL A 70 1.64 13.54 8.27
CA VAL A 70 1.90 13.92 6.87
C VAL A 70 2.52 15.31 6.76
N GLY A 71 2.11 16.26 7.61
CA GLY A 71 2.73 17.59 7.68
C GLY A 71 4.21 17.50 8.01
N THR A 72 4.58 16.70 9.02
CA THR A 72 5.99 16.45 9.36
C THR A 72 6.75 15.85 8.18
N LEU A 73 6.18 14.85 7.49
CA LEU A 73 6.81 14.23 6.32
C LEU A 73 7.06 15.24 5.19
N ALA A 74 6.11 16.15 4.95
CA ALA A 74 6.26 17.21 3.96
C ALA A 74 7.36 18.20 4.33
N GLU A 75 7.43 18.61 5.61
CA GLU A 75 8.46 19.50 6.14
C GLU A 75 9.87 18.89 6.06
N THR A 76 9.98 17.57 6.21
CA THR A 76 11.27 16.86 6.11
C THR A 76 11.58 16.36 4.70
N GLY A 77 10.79 16.73 3.69
CA GLY A 77 11.11 16.53 2.28
C GLY A 77 10.67 15.21 1.64
N PHE A 78 9.94 14.35 2.35
CA PHE A 78 9.41 13.10 1.78
C PHE A 78 8.39 13.40 0.66
N LYS A 79 8.50 12.67 -0.46
CA LYS A 79 7.64 12.88 -1.63
C LYS A 79 6.36 12.04 -1.59
N GLY A 80 6.31 11.04 -0.73
CA GLY A 80 5.17 10.15 -0.58
C GLY A 80 5.11 9.49 0.79
N VAL A 81 3.96 8.89 1.08
CA VAL A 81 3.72 8.04 2.25
C VAL A 81 2.92 6.81 1.86
N ILE A 82 3.39 5.63 2.26
CA ILE A 82 2.65 4.37 2.19
C ILE A 82 2.11 4.06 3.58
N PHE A 83 0.78 3.93 3.68
CA PHE A 83 0.11 3.64 4.95
C PHE A 83 -0.39 2.18 5.01
N THR A 84 -0.19 1.51 6.14
CA THR A 84 -0.69 0.16 6.39
C THR A 84 -2.21 0.13 6.55
N ALA A 85 -2.95 0.05 5.44
CA ALA A 85 -4.41 -0.04 5.46
C ALA A 85 -4.91 -1.33 6.13
N LYS A 86 -4.19 -2.45 5.94
CA LYS A 86 -4.37 -3.73 6.64
C LYS A 86 -3.04 -4.44 6.75
N HIS A 87 -2.65 -4.84 7.95
CA HIS A 87 -1.42 -5.60 8.22
C HIS A 87 -1.71 -7.12 8.32
N HIS A 88 -0.73 -7.95 8.69
CA HIS A 88 -0.87 -9.42 8.74
C HIS A 88 -1.96 -9.91 9.70
N ASP A 89 -2.24 -9.16 10.76
CA ASP A 89 -3.34 -9.42 11.69
C ASP A 89 -4.72 -9.35 11.02
N GLY A 90 -4.84 -8.73 9.84
CA GLY A 90 -6.09 -8.67 9.08
C GLY A 90 -7.02 -7.53 9.49
N PHE A 91 -6.68 -6.72 10.50
CA PHE A 91 -7.49 -5.59 10.94
C PHE A 91 -7.44 -4.45 9.91
N CYS A 92 -8.60 -4.13 9.32
CA CYS A 92 -8.69 -3.10 8.27
C CYS A 92 -8.95 -1.70 8.88
N LEU A 93 -8.14 -0.71 8.51
CA LEU A 93 -8.21 0.67 9.02
C LEU A 93 -9.15 1.60 8.26
N TRP A 94 -10.03 1.02 7.46
CA TRP A 94 -11.12 1.69 6.77
C TRP A 94 -12.42 0.88 6.93
N PRO A 95 -13.61 1.49 6.75
CA PRO A 95 -14.90 0.82 6.90
C PRO A 95 -15.20 -0.09 5.70
N THR A 96 -14.38 -1.12 5.50
CA THR A 96 -14.53 -2.11 4.44
C THR A 96 -15.85 -2.88 4.55
N LYS A 97 -16.42 -3.27 3.41
CA LYS A 97 -17.63 -4.11 3.35
C LYS A 97 -17.30 -5.60 3.41
N THR A 98 -16.04 -6.00 3.37
CA THR A 98 -15.64 -7.40 3.13
C THR A 98 -15.46 -8.22 4.40
N THR A 99 -15.25 -7.59 5.56
CA THR A 99 -15.05 -8.27 6.85
C THR A 99 -15.53 -7.37 7.99
N PRO A 100 -16.11 -7.92 9.08
CA PRO A 100 -16.39 -7.15 10.28
C PRO A 100 -15.12 -6.78 11.06
N HIS A 101 -13.97 -7.41 10.81
CA HIS A 101 -12.72 -7.13 11.52
C HIS A 101 -12.03 -5.88 10.94
N ASN A 102 -12.68 -4.74 11.19
CA ASN A 102 -12.26 -3.44 10.70
C ASN A 102 -12.55 -2.34 11.73
N ILE A 103 -12.09 -1.13 11.40
CA ILE A 103 -12.12 0.06 12.26
C ILE A 103 -13.51 0.43 12.78
N THR A 104 -14.60 0.03 12.12
CA THR A 104 -15.98 0.26 12.60
C THR A 104 -16.32 -0.50 13.87
N LYS A 105 -15.55 -1.54 14.20
CA LYS A 105 -15.67 -2.29 15.46
C LYS A 105 -14.80 -1.75 16.59
N SER A 106 -14.03 -0.70 16.32
CA SER A 106 -13.22 -0.02 17.34
C SER A 106 -13.98 1.14 17.98
N PRO A 107 -13.62 1.56 19.22
CA PRO A 107 -14.19 2.75 19.84
C PRO A 107 -13.70 4.05 19.19
N TRP A 108 -12.64 4.00 18.39
CA TRP A 108 -12.06 5.19 17.76
C TRP A 108 -13.10 5.91 16.90
N LYS A 109 -13.24 7.22 17.15
CA LYS A 109 -14.29 8.08 16.55
C LYS A 109 -15.71 7.47 16.62
N LYS A 110 -15.99 6.72 17.69
CA LYS A 110 -17.26 6.01 17.91
C LYS A 110 -17.60 5.02 16.79
N GLY A 111 -16.60 4.32 16.26
CA GLY A 111 -16.76 3.34 15.17
C GLY A 111 -17.09 3.96 13.80
N ARG A 112 -16.95 5.28 13.65
CA ARG A 112 -17.23 6.01 12.39
C ARG A 112 -15.98 6.56 11.72
N GLY A 113 -14.81 6.18 12.21
CA GLY A 113 -13.54 6.62 11.67
C GLY A 113 -13.19 5.92 10.35
N ASP A 114 -12.38 6.59 9.54
CA ASP A 114 -11.73 6.03 8.35
C ASP A 114 -10.31 6.61 8.31
N MET A 115 -9.35 5.82 8.78
CA MET A 115 -7.98 6.31 8.92
C MET A 115 -7.27 6.39 7.57
N VAL A 116 -7.61 5.50 6.63
CA VAL A 116 -7.11 5.58 5.25
C VAL A 116 -7.55 6.88 4.60
N LYS A 117 -8.81 7.31 4.83
CA LYS A 117 -9.31 8.62 4.36
C LYS A 117 -8.55 9.78 4.98
N GLU A 118 -8.30 9.76 6.29
CA GLU A 118 -7.57 10.83 6.98
C GLU A 118 -6.15 10.99 6.43
N PHE A 119 -5.43 9.89 6.16
CA PHE A 119 -4.13 9.93 5.50
C PHE A 119 -4.22 10.42 4.05
N ALA A 120 -5.18 9.96 3.27
CA ALA A 120 -5.35 10.37 1.87
C ALA A 120 -5.62 11.89 1.77
N GLU A 121 -6.51 12.41 2.61
CA GLU A 121 -6.86 13.83 2.62
C GLU A 121 -5.70 14.70 3.14
N ALA A 122 -4.98 14.26 4.18
CA ALA A 122 -3.78 14.95 4.66
C ALA A 122 -2.69 14.97 3.58
N SER A 123 -2.45 13.84 2.90
CA SER A 123 -1.51 13.72 1.79
C SER A 123 -1.83 14.71 0.66
N ALA A 124 -3.11 14.83 0.30
CA ALA A 124 -3.56 15.81 -0.68
C ALA A 124 -3.32 17.26 -0.23
N ARG A 125 -3.60 17.60 1.05
CA ARG A 125 -3.37 18.95 1.62
C ARG A 125 -1.89 19.35 1.58
N TYR A 126 -1.00 18.45 2.00
CA TYR A 126 0.44 18.72 2.09
C TYR A 126 1.21 18.39 0.81
N LYS A 127 0.53 17.99 -0.26
CA LYS A 127 1.13 17.62 -1.56
C LYS A 127 2.14 16.47 -1.46
N VAL A 128 1.89 15.54 -0.54
CA VAL A 128 2.62 14.27 -0.40
C VAL A 128 1.85 13.21 -1.18
N LYS A 129 2.52 12.39 -2.00
CA LYS A 129 1.84 11.30 -2.73
C LYS A 129 1.36 10.22 -1.75
N PHE A 130 0.13 9.72 -1.94
CA PHE A 130 -0.44 8.70 -1.06
C PHE A 130 -0.37 7.30 -1.68
N GLY A 131 0.06 6.32 -0.89
CA GLY A 131 0.10 4.90 -1.25
C GLY A 131 -0.45 4.05 -0.10
N VAL A 132 -0.79 2.80 -0.40
CA VAL A 132 -1.34 1.88 0.60
C VAL A 132 -0.58 0.57 0.61
N TYR A 133 -0.38 0.04 1.82
CA TYR A 133 -0.02 -1.35 2.05
C TYR A 133 -1.30 -2.13 2.34
N LEU A 134 -1.46 -3.27 1.67
CA LEU A 134 -2.55 -4.21 1.91
C LEU A 134 -1.98 -5.62 1.98
N SER A 135 -1.84 -6.16 3.19
CA SER A 135 -1.19 -7.46 3.39
C SER A 135 -1.89 -8.59 2.62
N PRO A 136 -1.18 -9.28 1.71
CA PRO A 136 -1.62 -10.53 1.13
C PRO A 136 -1.86 -11.62 2.16
N TRP A 137 -0.97 -11.74 3.15
CA TRP A 137 -1.13 -12.68 4.25
C TRP A 137 -2.10 -12.11 5.28
N ASP A 138 -3.18 -12.83 5.54
CA ASP A 138 -4.22 -12.43 6.48
C ASP A 138 -4.43 -13.55 7.51
N ARG A 139 -4.14 -13.24 8.77
CA ARG A 139 -4.23 -14.19 9.90
C ARG A 139 -5.61 -14.22 10.53
N HIS A 140 -6.52 -13.33 10.14
CA HIS A 140 -7.89 -13.28 10.64
C HIS A 140 -8.87 -13.98 9.72
N ALA A 141 -8.74 -13.80 8.41
CA ALA A 141 -9.69 -14.31 7.44
C ALA A 141 -9.72 -15.84 7.43
N SER A 142 -10.85 -16.44 7.82
CA SER A 142 -11.06 -17.90 7.80
C SER A 142 -10.99 -18.49 6.39
N THR A 143 -11.19 -17.67 5.37
CA THR A 143 -11.09 -18.05 3.95
C THR A 143 -9.66 -17.99 3.42
N TYR A 144 -8.68 -17.51 4.18
CA TYR A 144 -7.28 -17.38 3.73
C TYR A 144 -6.76 -18.71 3.14
N GLY A 145 -6.11 -18.63 1.97
CA GLY A 145 -5.65 -19.80 1.22
C GLY A 145 -6.68 -20.41 0.25
N THR A 146 -7.88 -19.84 0.14
CA THR A 146 -8.94 -20.28 -0.79
C THR A 146 -9.23 -19.25 -1.88
N PRO A 147 -9.89 -19.62 -2.99
CA PRO A 147 -10.36 -18.66 -4.00
C PRO A 147 -11.25 -17.55 -3.44
N ALA A 148 -12.07 -17.85 -2.43
CA ALA A 148 -12.92 -16.85 -1.78
C ALA A 148 -12.13 -15.73 -1.11
N TYR A 149 -10.92 -16.02 -0.59
CA TYR A 149 -10.03 -14.99 -0.06
C TYR A 149 -9.48 -14.09 -1.16
N VAL A 150 -9.18 -14.64 -2.35
CA VAL A 150 -8.71 -13.86 -3.49
C VAL A 150 -9.78 -12.87 -3.94
N ASP A 151 -11.04 -13.28 -3.96
CA ASP A 151 -12.17 -12.39 -4.27
C ASP A 151 -12.34 -11.30 -3.20
N MET A 152 -12.23 -11.67 -1.92
CA MET A 152 -12.24 -10.70 -0.81
C MET A 152 -11.11 -9.68 -0.94
N TYR A 153 -9.88 -10.13 -1.20
CA TYR A 153 -8.71 -9.29 -1.38
C TYR A 153 -8.85 -8.33 -2.57
N ARG A 154 -9.39 -8.83 -3.71
CA ARG A 154 -9.71 -8.00 -4.88
C ARG A 154 -10.77 -6.96 -4.58
N ALA A 155 -11.78 -7.29 -3.79
CA ALA A 155 -12.79 -6.34 -3.34
C ALA A 155 -12.18 -5.25 -2.44
N GLN A 156 -11.32 -5.62 -1.49
CA GLN A 156 -10.57 -4.68 -0.65
C GLN A 156 -9.68 -3.74 -1.48
N LEU A 157 -8.91 -4.28 -2.44
CA LEU A 157 -8.12 -3.49 -3.38
C LEU A 157 -8.99 -2.52 -4.17
N ARG A 158 -10.16 -2.96 -4.65
CA ARG A 158 -11.07 -2.11 -5.40
C ARG A 158 -11.58 -0.95 -4.54
N GLU A 159 -11.96 -1.19 -3.29
CA GLU A 159 -12.35 -0.13 -2.35
C GLU A 159 -11.21 0.89 -2.18
N LEU A 160 -10.00 0.43 -1.89
CA LEU A 160 -8.84 1.30 -1.68
C LEU A 160 -8.46 2.11 -2.93
N LEU A 161 -8.47 1.47 -4.09
CA LEU A 161 -8.09 2.12 -5.34
C LEU A 161 -9.17 3.08 -5.89
N THR A 162 -10.43 2.95 -5.46
CA THR A 162 -11.54 3.80 -5.96
C THR A 162 -12.05 4.84 -4.96
N GLY A 163 -11.87 4.63 -3.66
CA GLY A 163 -12.45 5.47 -2.61
C GLY A 163 -11.55 6.62 -2.11
N TYR A 164 -10.24 6.57 -2.36
CA TYR A 164 -9.25 7.39 -1.65
C TYR A 164 -8.40 8.29 -2.55
N GLY A 165 -8.87 8.55 -3.77
CA GLY A 165 -8.13 9.35 -4.76
C GLY A 165 -6.99 8.59 -5.44
N PRO A 166 -6.08 9.30 -6.12
CA PRO A 166 -4.95 8.68 -6.81
C PRO A 166 -3.94 8.08 -5.84
N LEU A 167 -3.61 6.80 -6.03
CA LEU A 167 -2.51 6.14 -5.32
C LEU A 167 -1.26 6.13 -6.20
N PHE A 168 -0.09 6.44 -5.64
CA PHE A 168 1.19 6.33 -6.36
C PHE A 168 1.76 4.91 -6.31
N GLU A 169 1.55 4.21 -5.20
CA GLU A 169 2.01 2.84 -4.98
C GLU A 169 0.98 2.01 -4.21
N VAL A 170 0.78 0.76 -4.63
CA VAL A 170 0.20 -0.30 -3.80
C VAL A 170 1.32 -1.27 -3.45
N TRP A 171 1.52 -1.46 -2.15
CA TRP A 171 2.55 -2.32 -1.61
C TRP A 171 1.95 -3.64 -1.14
N HIS A 172 2.46 -4.75 -1.67
CA HIS A 172 1.97 -6.10 -1.39
C HIS A 172 3.05 -6.92 -0.68
N ASP A 173 2.83 -7.23 0.61
CA ASP A 173 3.78 -8.03 1.40
C ASP A 173 3.88 -9.48 0.96
N ASN A 174 5.10 -9.96 0.85
CA ASN A 174 5.36 -11.37 0.63
C ASN A 174 5.79 -12.13 1.89
N ALA A 175 5.89 -11.46 3.04
CA ALA A 175 6.18 -12.08 4.32
C ALA A 175 5.04 -13.03 4.74
N GLN A 176 5.43 -14.26 5.06
CA GLN A 176 4.54 -15.29 5.58
C GLN A 176 5.34 -16.20 6.52
N GLN A 177 4.80 -16.51 7.69
CA GLN A 177 5.36 -17.60 8.50
C GLN A 177 5.15 -18.94 7.79
N ARG A 178 6.21 -19.78 7.72
CA ARG A 178 6.11 -21.13 7.13
C ARG A 178 4.90 -21.86 7.72
N PRO A 179 4.04 -22.47 6.89
CA PRO A 179 2.87 -23.16 7.39
C PRO A 179 3.28 -24.36 8.25
N VAL A 180 2.72 -24.46 9.46
CA VAL A 180 2.52 -25.77 10.09
C VAL A 180 1.51 -26.51 9.21
N PRO A 181 1.82 -27.70 8.68
CA PRO A 181 1.05 -28.27 7.59
C PRO A 181 -0.38 -28.58 8.03
N LYS A 182 -1.34 -27.86 7.43
CA LYS A 182 -2.72 -28.31 7.30
C LYS A 182 -3.04 -28.32 5.81
N ASN A 183 -2.75 -29.46 5.18
CA ASN A 183 -3.01 -29.84 3.79
C ASN A 183 -1.98 -29.42 2.71
N PRO A 184 -1.45 -30.36 1.89
CA PRO A 184 -0.39 -30.13 0.91
C PRO A 184 -0.87 -29.78 -0.51
N SER A 185 -2.15 -29.50 -0.73
CA SER A 185 -2.63 -29.09 -2.05
C SER A 185 -2.24 -27.64 -2.33
N PHE A 186 -1.14 -27.47 -3.06
CA PHE A 186 -0.67 -26.21 -3.64
C PHE A 186 -1.76 -25.60 -4.53
N ALA A 187 -2.62 -24.76 -3.96
CA ALA A 187 -3.25 -23.69 -4.71
C ALA A 187 -2.12 -22.75 -5.19
N PRO A 188 -2.22 -22.13 -6.39
CA PRO A 188 -1.23 -21.14 -6.80
C PRO A 188 -1.09 -20.12 -5.68
N SER A 189 0.16 -19.82 -5.31
CA SER A 189 0.41 -18.92 -4.18
C SER A 189 -0.40 -17.63 -4.39
N PRO A 190 -1.05 -17.06 -3.36
CA PRO A 190 -1.81 -15.82 -3.45
C PRO A 190 -1.04 -14.70 -4.20
N LYS A 191 0.30 -14.77 -4.19
CA LYS A 191 1.26 -13.98 -4.97
C LYS A 191 0.87 -13.74 -6.44
N LEU A 192 0.51 -14.77 -7.22
CA LEU A 192 0.25 -14.63 -8.66
C LEU A 192 -1.09 -13.93 -8.92
N LEU A 193 -2.11 -14.29 -8.14
CA LEU A 193 -3.47 -13.77 -8.29
C LEU A 193 -3.60 -12.30 -7.86
N ILE A 194 -2.69 -11.84 -7.00
CA ILE A 194 -2.61 -10.45 -6.50
C ILE A 194 -1.92 -9.54 -7.52
N CYS A 195 -0.83 -9.98 -8.14
CA CYS A 195 -0.20 -9.24 -9.25
C CYS A 195 -1.16 -9.07 -10.44
N GLU A 196 -1.93 -10.11 -10.80
CA GLU A 196 -2.95 -10.01 -11.85
C GLU A 196 -4.10 -9.08 -11.47
N ALA A 197 -4.53 -9.09 -10.19
CA ALA A 197 -5.57 -8.19 -9.70
C ALA A 197 -5.15 -6.72 -9.83
N SER A 198 -3.90 -6.39 -9.47
CA SER A 198 -3.34 -5.04 -9.60
C SER A 198 -3.27 -4.60 -11.06
N ALA A 199 -2.76 -5.47 -11.95
CA ALA A 199 -2.64 -5.20 -13.39
C ALA A 199 -3.99 -4.92 -14.09
N SER A 200 -5.08 -5.52 -13.60
CA SER A 200 -6.43 -5.34 -14.19
C SER A 200 -7.04 -3.94 -13.99
N THR A 201 -6.52 -3.14 -13.05
CA THR A 201 -7.16 -1.88 -12.64
C THR A 201 -6.83 -0.66 -13.53
N LYS A 202 -6.00 -0.80 -14.58
CA LYS A 202 -5.64 0.24 -15.57
C LYS A 202 -5.30 1.63 -14.99
N ARG A 203 -4.89 1.73 -13.73
CA ARG A 203 -4.48 2.99 -13.09
C ARG A 203 -2.96 3.13 -13.12
N LYS A 204 -2.49 4.38 -13.17
CA LYS A 204 -1.06 4.76 -13.10
C LYS A 204 -0.49 4.56 -11.69
N CYS A 205 -0.70 3.39 -11.10
CA CYS A 205 -0.18 3.05 -9.78
C CYS A 205 0.95 2.04 -9.95
N PHE A 206 2.09 2.29 -9.29
CA PHE A 206 3.17 1.34 -9.23
C PHE A 206 2.76 0.20 -8.29
N SER A 207 2.97 -1.04 -8.71
CA SER A 207 2.68 -2.23 -7.88
C SER A 207 4.01 -2.81 -7.47
N ASN A 208 4.29 -2.84 -6.16
CA ASN A 208 5.55 -3.35 -5.64
C ASN A 208 5.35 -4.70 -4.95
N PRO A 209 5.78 -5.82 -5.57
CA PRO A 209 5.84 -7.12 -4.92
C PRO A 209 7.20 -7.26 -4.21
N ASN A 210 7.27 -6.91 -2.93
CA ASN A 210 8.45 -7.16 -2.09
C ASN A 210 8.34 -8.55 -1.45
#